data_AF-A0A2M6X5L5-F1
#
_entry.id   AF-A0A2M6X5L5-F1
#
_cell.length_a   1.000
_cell.length_b   1.000
_cell.length_c   1.000
_cell.angle_alpha   90.00
_cell.angle_beta   90.00
_cell.angle_gamma   90.00
#
_symmetry.space_group_name_H-M   'P 1'
#
loop_
_entity.id
_entity.type
_entity.pdbx_description
1 polymer ?
#
loop_
_entity_poly.entity_id
_entity_poly.type
_entity_poly.pdbx_seq_one_letter_code
_entity_poly.pdbx_strand_id
1 'polypeptide(L)'
;MELDQHAERVTEGSKVLADQGIVSQTVAPGLQQQQPERRSKTVLDKMKREGLSFSESAPVISGYFNYRDFLKDFYNYKRTSEKLGRRSYTYAVFAAAADIKSPNYLKLIMDGDRNLSADMIKKFARALGLSKRDVRDFDLLVNYTQQSDPVVKAKHLKDLLQHRIESQVLDGQLSGEAAKSVPSWLSWVVYQMMDLEFSDVNPEQIQKRLRVKPGVSQFEKAIESLIFGGLLEKEESGVLKRRTNKHLEDPNRLPPEVVKKLQTELILLGLESLFEDPNDKKDFGTATLCLTQTEFENLRADLRRLRKKWLMNIGVNRETSKGEVVYQLNTQIFPLTR
;
A
#
# COMPACT_ATOMS: atom_id res chain seq x y z
N MET A 1 -63.67 2.02 35.71
CA MET A 1 -63.65 0.63 36.19
C MET A 1 -62.52 -0.09 35.48
N GLU A 2 -61.41 -0.50 36.06
CA GLU A 2 -60.69 -0.32 37.33
C GLU A 2 -59.23 -0.64 36.92
N LEU A 3 -58.28 0.26 37.20
CA LEU A 3 -57.20 0.07 38.17
C LEU A 3 -56.26 -1.12 37.86
N ASP A 4 -55.01 -0.91 37.44
CA ASP A 4 -53.83 -0.40 38.20
C ASP A 4 -53.06 -1.52 38.92
N GLN A 5 -51.74 -1.30 39.09
CA GLN A 5 -50.75 -2.11 39.86
C GLN A 5 -50.09 -3.29 39.10
N HIS A 6 -48.77 -3.46 39.02
CA HIS A 6 -47.69 -3.15 39.96
C HIS A 6 -46.49 -2.45 39.32
N ALA A 7 -46.23 -1.22 39.77
CA ALA A 7 -44.90 -0.69 40.05
C ALA A 7 -44.87 -0.34 41.55
N GLU A 8 -43.67 -0.27 42.15
CA GLU A 8 -43.31 -0.08 43.58
C GLU A 8 -42.66 -1.36 44.17
N ARG A 9 -41.54 -1.33 44.90
CA ARG A 9 -40.87 -0.26 45.65
C ARG A 9 -39.51 -0.75 46.21
N VAL A 10 -38.51 0.15 46.17
CA VAL A 10 -37.68 0.60 47.33
C VAL A 10 -36.59 -0.34 47.86
N THR A 11 -35.29 -0.01 47.69
CA THR A 11 -34.37 0.85 48.50
C THR A 11 -33.85 0.26 49.81
N GLU A 12 -32.61 0.68 50.15
CA GLU A 12 -31.83 0.47 51.38
C GLU A 12 -30.95 -0.80 51.39
N GLY A 13 -29.68 -0.77 51.80
CA GLY A 13 -28.85 0.31 52.34
C GLY A 13 -27.47 -0.23 52.80
N SER A 14 -26.50 0.68 52.85
CA SER A 14 -25.42 0.81 53.86
C SER A 14 -24.28 -0.21 53.99
N LYS A 15 -23.07 0.30 53.66
CA LYS A 15 -21.85 0.38 54.52
C LYS A 15 -21.69 -0.63 55.67
N VAL A 16 -20.56 -1.35 55.68
CA VAL A 16 -19.73 -1.58 56.89
C VAL A 16 -18.24 -1.61 56.52
N LEU A 17 -17.44 -0.85 57.28
CA LEU A 17 -15.98 -0.78 57.38
C LEU A 17 -15.56 -1.37 58.74
N ALA A 18 -14.25 -1.61 58.92
CA ALA A 18 -13.52 -2.09 60.13
C ALA A 18 -13.34 -3.62 60.18
N ASP A 19 -12.20 -4.21 60.55
CA ASP A 19 -11.14 -3.82 61.52
C ASP A 19 -9.81 -4.53 61.15
N GLN A 20 -8.68 -3.83 61.13
CA GLN A 20 -7.60 -3.78 62.15
C GLN A 20 -6.61 -4.96 62.21
N GLY A 21 -5.32 -4.60 62.17
CA GLY A 21 -4.17 -5.47 62.44
C GLY A 21 -2.83 -4.77 62.17
N ILE A 22 -2.39 -3.89 63.07
CA ILE A 22 -1.07 -3.26 63.09
C ILE A 22 -0.16 -4.07 64.02
N VAL A 23 1.05 -4.47 63.59
CA VAL A 23 2.26 -4.44 64.45
C VAL A 23 3.51 -4.11 63.61
N SER A 24 4.20 -3.09 64.10
CA SER A 24 5.50 -2.48 63.78
C SER A 24 6.66 -3.36 63.32
N GLN A 25 7.52 -2.79 62.46
CA GLN A 25 8.96 -2.70 62.73
C GLN A 25 9.61 -1.53 61.97
N THR A 26 10.31 -0.68 62.72
CA THR A 26 11.08 0.50 62.28
C THR A 26 12.56 0.16 62.36
N VAL A 27 13.32 0.29 61.26
CA VAL A 27 14.78 0.56 61.28
C VAL A 27 15.21 1.37 60.03
N ALA A 28 15.40 2.68 60.24
CA ALA A 28 16.49 3.58 59.80
C ALA A 28 16.87 3.81 58.29
N PRO A 29 17.52 4.97 57.99
CA PRO A 29 17.20 5.79 56.82
C PRO A 29 18.34 6.00 55.82
N GLY A 30 17.99 6.51 54.64
CA GLY A 30 18.91 7.28 53.80
C GLY A 30 18.85 6.93 52.32
N LEU A 31 18.24 7.80 51.52
CA LEU A 31 18.72 8.26 50.21
C LEU A 31 17.72 9.27 49.63
N GLN A 32 18.22 10.48 49.38
CA GLN A 32 17.50 11.61 48.81
C GLN A 32 16.86 11.25 47.46
N GLN A 33 15.54 11.44 47.35
CA GLN A 33 14.86 11.49 46.06
C GLN A 33 15.16 12.84 45.39
N GLN A 34 16.02 12.83 44.36
CA GLN A 34 16.09 13.92 43.39
C GLN A 34 14.90 13.78 42.42
N GLN A 35 14.06 14.81 42.37
CA GLN A 35 13.00 14.95 41.36
C GLN A 35 13.61 15.17 39.97
N PRO A 36 13.03 14.62 38.87
CA PRO A 36 13.44 14.98 37.52
C PRO A 36 12.85 16.35 37.14
N GLU A 37 13.69 17.38 37.05
CA GLU A 37 13.30 18.74 36.66
C GLU A 37 12.91 18.85 35.18
N ARG A 38 11.60 18.98 34.94
CA ARG A 38 10.85 20.03 34.19
C ARG A 38 11.35 20.64 32.85
N ARG A 39 12.58 20.45 32.37
CA ARG A 39 13.06 21.06 31.10
C ARG A 39 12.52 20.40 29.83
N SER A 40 12.03 19.17 29.91
CA SER A 40 11.58 18.39 28.75
C SER A 40 10.22 18.83 28.21
N LYS A 41 9.31 19.34 29.06
CA LYS A 41 7.95 19.73 28.65
C LYS A 41 7.94 21.01 27.80
N THR A 42 8.78 21.98 28.12
CA THR A 42 8.81 23.29 27.43
C THR A 42 9.30 23.19 25.98
N VAL A 43 10.19 22.22 25.68
CA VAL A 43 10.66 21.96 24.31
C VAL A 43 9.60 21.23 23.50
N LEU A 44 8.92 20.26 24.11
CA LEU A 44 7.86 19.48 23.48
C LEU A 44 6.65 20.37 23.12
N ASP A 45 6.30 21.32 23.98
CA ASP A 45 5.21 22.28 23.74
C ASP A 45 5.57 23.34 22.69
N LYS A 46 6.84 23.77 22.63
CA LYS A 46 7.32 24.67 21.57
C LYS A 46 7.31 23.99 20.19
N MET A 47 7.61 22.69 20.13
CA MET A 47 7.70 21.91 18.89
C MET A 47 6.36 21.41 18.36
N LYS A 48 5.36 21.18 19.22
CA LYS A 48 3.97 20.93 18.79
C LYS A 48 3.36 22.12 18.04
N ARG A 49 3.79 23.35 18.36
CA ARG A 49 3.38 24.56 17.63
C ARG A 49 3.97 24.64 16.21
N GLU A 50 5.01 23.86 15.89
CA GLU A 50 5.67 23.83 14.58
C GLU A 50 5.16 22.67 13.69
N GLY A 51 4.12 21.93 14.10
CA GLY A 51 3.46 20.92 13.23
C GLY A 51 4.28 19.65 12.95
N LEU A 52 5.33 19.38 13.72
CA LEU A 52 6.20 18.21 13.52
C LEU A 52 5.63 16.98 14.25
N SER A 53 5.23 15.97 13.47
CA SER A 53 4.92 14.61 13.93
C SER A 53 6.22 13.86 14.25
N PHE A 54 6.28 13.14 15.38
CA PHE A 54 7.44 12.32 15.76
C PHE A 54 7.10 10.83 15.74
N SER A 55 8.00 10.05 15.13
CA SER A 55 8.12 8.59 15.29
C SER A 55 9.36 8.30 16.15
N GLU A 56 9.23 7.51 17.21
CA GLU A 56 10.36 7.05 18.04
C GLU A 56 11.24 6.01 17.31
N SER A 57 10.70 5.33 16.29
CA SER A 57 11.43 4.37 15.47
C SER A 57 12.03 5.03 14.23
N ALA A 58 13.15 4.46 13.76
CA ALA A 58 13.79 4.88 12.53
C ALA A 58 12.81 4.75 11.35
N PRO A 59 12.70 5.76 10.47
CA PRO A 59 11.79 5.69 9.33
C PRO A 59 12.22 4.59 8.37
N VAL A 60 11.25 3.83 7.88
CA VAL A 60 11.46 2.71 6.95
C VAL A 60 11.07 3.16 5.56
N ILE A 61 12.00 3.06 4.60
CA ILE A 61 11.82 3.62 3.26
C ILE A 61 10.61 3.04 2.50
N SER A 62 10.29 1.77 2.71
CA SER A 62 9.17 1.08 2.07
C SER A 62 7.80 1.67 2.44
N GLY A 63 7.73 2.45 3.52
CA GLY A 63 6.53 3.17 3.96
C GLY A 63 6.23 4.46 3.18
N TYR A 64 7.15 4.92 2.32
CA TYR A 64 7.04 6.21 1.63
C TYR A 64 6.77 6.05 0.13
N PHE A 65 6.01 6.99 -0.43
CA PHE A 65 5.83 7.19 -1.87
C PHE A 65 6.47 8.49 -2.38
N ASN A 66 7.14 9.22 -1.51
CA ASN A 66 7.92 10.40 -1.85
C ASN A 66 9.22 10.35 -1.06
N TYR A 67 10.34 10.24 -1.77
CA TYR A 67 11.65 10.13 -1.11
C TYR A 67 11.99 11.39 -0.28
N ARG A 68 11.44 12.57 -0.62
CA ARG A 68 11.71 13.80 0.12
C ARG A 68 11.07 13.77 1.50
N ASP A 69 9.89 13.16 1.62
CA ASP A 69 9.22 12.98 2.91
C ASP A 69 9.99 11.98 3.77
N PHE A 70 10.49 10.89 3.16
CA PHE A 70 11.41 9.97 3.83
C PHE A 70 12.68 10.69 4.34
N LEU A 71 13.31 11.53 3.51
CA LEU A 71 14.52 12.28 3.89
C LEU A 71 14.24 13.26 5.04
N LYS A 72 13.09 13.93 5.04
CA LYS A 72 12.67 14.82 6.14
C LYS A 72 12.51 14.05 7.44
N ASP A 73 11.80 12.93 7.41
CA ASP A 73 11.57 12.11 8.59
C ASP A 73 12.88 11.47 9.09
N PHE A 74 13.76 11.02 8.19
CA PHE A 74 15.09 10.51 8.53
C PHE A 74 15.93 11.58 9.22
N TYR A 75 15.98 12.79 8.65
CA TYR A 75 16.72 13.89 9.23
C TYR A 75 16.18 14.25 10.62
N ASN A 76 14.86 14.32 10.78
CA ASN A 76 14.22 14.61 12.06
C ASN A 76 14.51 13.53 13.09
N TYR A 77 14.39 12.26 12.71
CA TYR A 77 14.73 11.11 13.56
C TYR A 77 16.19 11.14 14.02
N LYS A 78 17.14 11.40 13.12
CA LYS A 78 18.57 11.54 13.46
C LYS A 78 18.82 12.71 14.40
N ARG A 79 18.18 13.86 14.14
CA ARG A 79 18.27 15.06 14.97
C ARG A 79 17.72 14.85 16.38
N THR A 80 16.76 13.95 16.59
CA THR A 80 16.20 13.68 17.92
C THR A 80 16.90 12.54 18.64
N SER A 81 17.20 11.44 17.93
CA SER A 81 17.87 10.26 18.52
C SER A 81 19.33 10.53 18.91
N GLU A 82 20.07 11.34 18.14
CA GLU A 82 21.50 11.61 18.41
C GLU A 82 21.72 12.77 19.40
N LYS A 83 20.65 13.41 19.91
CA LYS A 83 20.73 14.42 20.99
C LYS A 83 21.14 13.85 22.36
N LEU A 84 21.30 12.53 22.47
CA LEU A 84 21.87 11.86 23.65
C LEU A 84 23.41 11.82 23.63
N GLY A 85 24.07 12.36 22.58
CA GLY A 85 25.52 12.55 22.49
C GLY A 85 25.95 14.04 22.49
N ARG A 86 27.28 14.28 22.48
CA ARG A 86 27.88 15.63 22.59
C ARG A 86 27.71 16.53 21.33
N ARG A 87 27.15 16.06 20.22
CA ARG A 87 27.03 16.84 18.96
C ARG A 87 25.70 16.57 18.25
N SER A 88 24.97 17.63 17.91
CA SER A 88 23.70 17.55 17.17
C SER A 88 23.90 17.14 15.71
N TYR A 89 22.99 16.33 15.18
CA TYR A 89 22.90 16.05 13.75
C TYR A 89 22.50 17.32 12.98
N THR A 90 23.22 17.63 11.89
CA THR A 90 22.99 18.83 11.06
C THR A 90 23.12 18.51 9.58
N TYR A 91 22.66 19.40 8.70
CA TYR A 91 22.82 19.24 7.24
C TYR A 91 24.29 19.06 6.83
N ALA A 92 25.21 19.78 7.47
CA ALA A 92 26.65 19.65 7.22
C ALA A 92 27.18 18.27 7.59
N VAL A 93 26.66 17.65 8.66
CA VAL A 93 27.04 16.29 9.06
C VAL A 93 26.56 15.27 8.02
N PHE A 94 25.33 15.41 7.53
CA PHE A 94 24.84 14.56 6.43
C PHE A 94 25.69 14.74 5.17
N ALA A 95 25.97 15.99 4.77
CA ALA A 95 26.75 16.29 3.58
C ALA A 95 28.15 15.68 3.65
N ALA A 96 28.82 15.76 4.81
CA ALA A 96 30.10 15.11 5.04
C ALA A 96 30.00 13.57 4.93
N ALA A 97 28.99 12.96 5.56
CA ALA A 97 28.76 11.51 5.46
C ALA A 97 28.45 11.03 4.04
N ALA A 98 27.82 11.90 3.24
CA ALA A 98 27.51 11.66 1.83
C ALA A 98 28.66 12.01 0.88
N ASP A 99 29.82 12.50 1.34
CA ASP A 99 30.89 13.02 0.48
C ASP A 99 30.37 14.11 -0.50
N ILE A 100 29.67 15.09 0.07
CA ILE A 100 29.09 16.24 -0.65
C ILE A 100 29.68 17.53 -0.10
N LYS A 101 30.24 18.34 -1.01
CA LYS A 101 30.88 19.63 -0.66
C LYS A 101 29.91 20.68 -0.12
N SER A 102 28.67 20.68 -0.58
CA SER A 102 27.67 21.70 -0.21
C SER A 102 26.93 21.30 1.08
N PRO A 103 27.12 22.02 2.21
CA PRO A 103 26.53 21.65 3.51
C PRO A 103 25.01 21.70 3.52
N ASN A 104 24.38 22.51 2.66
CA ASN A 104 22.94 22.68 2.58
C ASN A 104 22.27 21.80 1.51
N TYR A 105 23.01 20.90 0.86
CA TYR A 105 22.48 20.11 -0.25
C TYR A 105 21.28 19.24 0.14
N LEU A 106 21.32 18.58 1.30
CA LEU A 106 20.18 17.80 1.80
C LEU A 106 18.92 18.67 1.94
N LYS A 107 19.05 19.90 2.46
CA LYS A 107 17.92 20.82 2.62
C LYS A 107 17.29 21.16 1.27
N LEU A 108 18.09 21.51 0.26
CA LEU A 108 17.59 21.78 -1.11
C LEU A 108 16.86 20.57 -1.72
N ILE A 109 17.32 19.35 -1.40
CA ILE A 109 16.66 18.11 -1.81
C ILE A 109 15.38 17.83 -1.00
N MET A 110 15.25 18.28 0.24
CA MET A 110 14.00 18.11 0.99
C MET A 110 12.96 19.16 0.59
N ASP A 111 13.40 20.37 0.27
CA ASP A 111 12.54 21.51 0.01
C ASP A 111 11.97 21.52 -1.42
N GLY A 112 12.55 20.75 -2.35
CA GLY A 112 12.08 20.68 -3.74
C GLY A 112 13.03 21.32 -4.75
N ASP A 113 13.94 22.17 -4.28
CA ASP A 113 14.79 23.03 -5.10
C ASP A 113 15.77 22.29 -6.02
N ARG A 114 16.09 21.03 -5.71
CA ARG A 114 16.95 20.16 -6.53
C ARG A 114 16.45 18.72 -6.59
N ASN A 115 16.76 18.03 -7.69
CA ASN A 115 16.58 16.58 -7.86
C ASN A 115 17.89 15.82 -7.62
N LEU A 116 17.81 14.50 -7.45
CA LEU A 116 18.97 13.64 -7.28
C LEU A 116 19.38 13.01 -8.62
N SER A 117 20.67 13.12 -8.96
CA SER A 117 21.27 12.34 -10.05
C SER A 117 21.56 10.91 -9.59
N ALA A 118 21.79 9.99 -10.54
CA ALA A 118 22.14 8.60 -10.23
C ALA A 118 23.39 8.45 -9.33
N ASP A 119 24.37 9.35 -9.48
CA ASP A 119 25.53 9.38 -8.59
C ASP A 119 25.14 9.84 -7.17
N MET A 120 24.29 10.87 -7.05
CA MET A 120 23.84 11.36 -5.75
C MET A 120 22.94 10.37 -5.02
N ILE A 121 22.15 9.57 -5.74
CA ILE A 121 21.38 8.47 -5.14
C ILE A 121 22.31 7.54 -4.37
N LYS A 122 23.44 7.14 -4.96
CA LYS A 122 24.42 6.24 -4.31
C LYS A 122 25.07 6.89 -3.08
N LYS A 123 25.46 8.16 -3.20
CA LYS A 123 26.05 8.93 -2.10
C LYS A 123 25.07 9.10 -0.93
N PHE A 124 23.82 9.44 -1.23
CA PHE A 124 22.75 9.55 -0.24
C PHE A 124 22.47 8.20 0.42
N ALA A 125 22.31 7.13 -0.36
CA ALA A 125 22.03 5.80 0.20
C ALA A 125 23.13 5.34 1.18
N ARG A 126 24.40 5.66 0.89
CA ARG A 126 25.51 5.43 1.82
C ARG A 126 25.39 6.26 3.10
N ALA A 127 25.13 7.56 2.99
CA ALA A 127 24.99 8.45 4.15
C ALA A 127 23.77 8.10 5.03
N LEU A 128 22.71 7.58 4.41
CA LEU A 128 21.51 7.08 5.06
C LEU A 128 21.75 5.72 5.75
N GLY A 129 22.86 5.03 5.45
CA GLY A 129 23.16 3.70 5.99
C GLY A 129 22.22 2.61 5.45
N LEU A 130 21.72 2.77 4.22
CA LEU A 130 20.77 1.83 3.63
C LEU A 130 21.40 0.48 3.31
N SER A 131 20.66 -0.60 3.55
CA SER A 131 21.04 -1.93 3.10
C SER A 131 21.07 -2.00 1.57
N LYS A 132 21.73 -3.01 0.97
CA LYS A 132 21.75 -3.19 -0.51
C LYS A 132 20.33 -3.22 -1.11
N ARG A 133 19.36 -3.78 -0.37
CA ARG A 133 17.95 -3.84 -0.78
C ARG A 133 17.27 -2.47 -0.69
N ASP A 134 17.49 -1.74 0.41
CA ASP A 134 16.93 -0.40 0.61
C ASP A 134 17.56 0.61 -0.35
N VAL A 135 18.82 0.42 -0.76
CA VAL A 135 19.46 1.22 -1.82
C VAL A 135 18.66 1.10 -3.12
N ARG A 136 18.18 -0.11 -3.46
CA ARG A 136 17.37 -0.32 -4.65
C ARG A 136 15.97 0.28 -4.50
N ASP A 137 15.33 0.16 -3.33
CA ASP A 137 14.06 0.83 -3.05
C ASP A 137 14.21 2.36 -3.19
N PHE A 138 15.27 2.93 -2.61
CA PHE A 138 15.58 4.36 -2.69
C PHE A 138 15.80 4.82 -4.12
N ASP A 139 16.58 4.09 -4.90
CA ASP A 139 16.78 4.38 -6.32
C ASP A 139 15.45 4.39 -7.10
N LEU A 140 14.62 3.35 -6.93
CA LEU A 140 13.31 3.28 -7.59
C LEU A 140 12.36 4.39 -7.11
N LEU A 141 12.33 4.67 -5.81
CA LEU A 141 11.49 5.71 -5.21
C LEU A 141 11.88 7.11 -5.67
N VAL A 142 13.18 7.40 -5.76
CA VAL A 142 13.69 8.68 -6.28
C VAL A 142 13.29 8.84 -7.74
N ASN A 143 13.57 7.84 -8.59
CA ASN A 143 13.24 7.90 -10.02
C ASN A 143 11.73 8.03 -10.25
N TYR A 144 10.90 7.34 -9.47
CA TYR A 144 9.44 7.49 -9.49
C TYR A 144 9.00 8.91 -9.11
N THR A 145 9.52 9.44 -8.00
CA THR A 145 9.04 10.72 -7.43
C THR A 145 9.40 11.90 -8.33
N GLN A 146 10.62 11.92 -8.88
CA GLN A 146 11.14 13.06 -9.64
C GLN A 146 10.80 13.02 -11.14
N GLN A 147 10.15 11.95 -11.62
CA GLN A 147 9.72 11.83 -13.01
C GLN A 147 8.47 12.69 -13.27
N SER A 148 8.53 13.46 -14.36
CA SER A 148 7.44 14.31 -14.86
C SER A 148 6.61 13.63 -15.94
N ASP A 149 7.23 12.79 -16.78
CA ASP A 149 6.51 12.07 -17.83
C ASP A 149 5.57 11.01 -17.21
N PRO A 150 4.25 11.09 -17.45
CA PRO A 150 3.29 10.17 -16.82
C PRO A 150 3.53 8.70 -17.17
N VAL A 151 3.94 8.40 -18.40
CA VAL A 151 4.17 7.03 -18.88
C VAL A 151 5.43 6.45 -18.25
N VAL A 152 6.51 7.21 -18.21
CA VAL A 152 7.75 6.78 -17.55
C VAL A 152 7.56 6.69 -16.03
N LYS A 153 6.77 7.60 -15.44
CA LYS A 153 6.44 7.57 -14.02
C LYS A 153 5.65 6.32 -13.63
N ALA A 154 4.66 5.96 -14.44
CA ALA A 154 3.89 4.72 -14.31
C ALA A 154 4.80 3.49 -14.30
N LYS A 155 5.77 3.43 -15.21
CA LYS A 155 6.78 2.36 -15.26
C LYS A 155 7.60 2.30 -13.96
N HIS A 156 8.14 3.42 -13.48
CA HIS A 156 8.90 3.45 -12.23
C HIS A 156 8.07 3.05 -11.01
N LEU A 157 6.79 3.44 -10.95
CA LEU A 157 5.89 3.02 -9.89
C LEU A 157 5.69 1.49 -9.90
N LYS A 158 5.49 0.91 -11.07
CA LYS A 158 5.37 -0.55 -11.23
C LYS A 158 6.63 -1.28 -10.74
N ASP A 159 7.80 -0.81 -11.15
CA ASP A 159 9.09 -1.39 -10.74
C ASP A 159 9.30 -1.28 -9.22
N LEU A 160 8.94 -0.13 -8.62
CA LEU A 160 9.00 0.10 -7.17
C LEU A 160 8.11 -0.89 -6.40
N LEU A 161 6.85 -1.02 -6.81
CA LEU A 161 5.89 -1.91 -6.14
C LEU A 161 6.31 -3.38 -6.29
N GLN A 162 6.81 -3.78 -7.47
CA GLN A 162 7.36 -5.12 -7.68
C GLN A 162 8.53 -5.41 -6.73
N HIS A 163 9.50 -4.51 -6.65
CA HIS A 163 10.66 -4.63 -5.77
C HIS A 163 10.26 -4.76 -4.30
N ARG A 164 9.24 -4.01 -3.86
CA ARG A 164 8.73 -4.06 -2.48
C ARG A 164 8.07 -5.40 -2.15
N ILE A 165 7.28 -5.96 -3.07
CA ILE A 165 6.69 -7.30 -2.88
C ILE A 165 7.79 -8.36 -2.80
N GLU A 166 8.75 -8.35 -3.73
CA GLU A 166 9.87 -9.30 -3.73
C GLU A 166 10.69 -9.21 -2.44
N SER A 167 10.94 -7.99 -1.97
CA SER A 167 11.62 -7.70 -0.72
C SER A 167 10.92 -8.30 0.49
N GLN A 168 9.59 -8.11 0.61
CA GLN A 168 8.81 -8.66 1.70
C GLN A 168 8.76 -10.19 1.69
N VAL A 169 8.74 -10.81 0.51
CA VAL A 169 8.80 -12.27 0.38
C VAL A 169 10.15 -12.80 0.85
N LEU A 170 11.24 -12.15 0.45
CA LEU A 170 12.60 -12.54 0.86
C LEU A 170 12.82 -12.40 2.37
N ASP A 171 12.16 -11.42 3.00
CA ASP A 171 12.24 -11.18 4.45
C ASP A 171 11.27 -12.06 5.28
N GLY A 172 10.48 -12.91 4.63
CA GLY A 172 9.46 -13.72 5.29
C GLY A 172 8.29 -12.90 5.87
N GLN A 173 8.21 -11.60 5.58
CA GLN A 173 7.07 -10.75 5.95
C GLN A 173 5.82 -11.08 5.12
N LEU A 174 6.03 -11.61 3.92
CA LEU A 174 4.99 -12.02 3.00
C LEU A 174 5.25 -13.47 2.56
N SER A 175 4.26 -14.35 2.66
CA SER A 175 4.40 -15.69 2.08
C SER A 175 4.56 -15.59 0.56
N GLY A 176 5.59 -16.25 0.03
CA GLY A 176 5.78 -16.35 -1.43
C GLY A 176 4.61 -17.02 -2.13
N GLU A 177 3.91 -17.94 -1.46
CA GLU A 177 2.69 -18.57 -1.97
C GLU A 177 1.54 -17.57 -2.02
N ALA A 178 1.35 -16.77 -0.96
CA ALA A 178 0.33 -15.73 -0.93
C ALA A 178 0.61 -14.60 -1.94
N ALA A 179 1.87 -14.30 -2.21
CA ALA A 179 2.25 -13.36 -3.27
C ALA A 179 1.96 -13.91 -4.67
N LYS A 180 2.11 -15.23 -4.86
CA LYS A 180 1.83 -15.93 -6.14
C LYS A 180 0.35 -16.27 -6.33
N SER A 181 -0.43 -16.36 -5.26
CA SER A 181 -1.86 -16.73 -5.33
C SER A 181 -2.71 -15.64 -5.95
N VAL A 182 -2.29 -14.36 -5.86
CA VAL A 182 -2.97 -13.26 -6.53
C VAL A 182 -2.62 -13.27 -8.03
N PRO A 183 -3.59 -13.51 -8.92
CA PRO A 183 -3.32 -13.47 -10.35
C PRO A 183 -2.96 -12.05 -10.77
N SER A 184 -1.94 -11.93 -11.63
CA SER A 184 -1.57 -10.65 -12.25
C SER A 184 -2.70 -10.13 -13.15
N TRP A 185 -2.69 -8.84 -13.52
CA TRP A 185 -3.64 -8.32 -14.53
C TRP A 185 -3.60 -9.15 -15.81
N LEU A 186 -2.42 -9.60 -16.23
CA LEU A 186 -2.24 -10.44 -17.42
C LEU A 186 -2.89 -11.82 -17.22
N SER A 187 -2.76 -12.40 -16.02
CA SER A 187 -3.44 -13.65 -15.67
C SER A 187 -4.96 -13.51 -15.80
N TRP A 188 -5.54 -12.42 -15.32
CA TRP A 188 -6.97 -12.17 -15.48
C TRP A 188 -7.40 -12.02 -16.93
N VAL A 189 -6.60 -11.30 -17.73
CA VAL A 189 -6.87 -11.15 -19.16
C VAL A 189 -6.79 -12.50 -19.87
N VAL A 190 -5.72 -13.27 -19.66
CA VAL A 190 -5.55 -14.62 -20.23
C VAL A 190 -6.72 -15.52 -19.84
N TYR A 191 -7.12 -15.49 -18.56
CA TYR A 191 -8.27 -16.24 -18.09
C TYR A 191 -9.52 -15.88 -18.88
N GLN A 192 -9.83 -14.58 -19.04
CA GLN A 192 -11.00 -14.11 -19.80
C GLN A 192 -10.91 -14.41 -21.29
N MET A 193 -9.72 -14.41 -21.88
CA MET A 193 -9.55 -14.68 -23.31
C MET A 193 -9.95 -16.10 -23.72
N MET A 194 -10.03 -17.04 -22.79
CA MET A 194 -10.54 -18.40 -23.06
C MET A 194 -12.03 -18.42 -23.45
N ASP A 195 -12.76 -17.35 -23.14
CA ASP A 195 -14.17 -17.21 -23.52
C ASP A 195 -14.34 -16.47 -24.86
N LEU A 196 -13.27 -16.13 -25.56
CA LEU A 196 -13.36 -15.47 -26.86
C LEU A 196 -13.76 -16.45 -27.97
N GLU A 197 -14.43 -15.93 -28.99
CA GLU A 197 -14.91 -16.71 -30.15
C GLU A 197 -13.76 -17.39 -30.90
N PHE A 198 -12.58 -16.77 -30.90
CA PHE A 198 -11.38 -17.24 -31.59
C PHE A 198 -10.35 -17.82 -30.60
N SER A 199 -10.80 -18.63 -29.63
CA SER A 199 -9.96 -19.15 -28.54
C SER A 199 -8.99 -20.24 -29.01
N ASP A 200 -7.98 -19.88 -29.81
CA ASP A 200 -6.71 -20.60 -29.82
C ASP A 200 -5.82 -19.91 -28.80
N VAL A 201 -5.65 -20.51 -27.63
CA VAL A 201 -4.80 -19.98 -26.53
C VAL A 201 -3.31 -20.15 -26.90
N ASN A 202 -2.93 -19.68 -28.08
CA ASN A 202 -1.54 -19.57 -28.51
C ASN A 202 -1.00 -18.21 -28.03
N PRO A 203 0.07 -18.20 -27.22
CA PRO A 203 0.70 -16.97 -26.74
C PRO A 203 0.96 -15.91 -27.83
N GLU A 204 1.35 -16.34 -29.03
CA GLU A 204 1.63 -15.42 -30.16
C GLU A 204 0.37 -14.75 -30.70
N GLN A 205 -0.75 -15.48 -30.76
CA GLN A 205 -2.03 -14.91 -31.22
C GLN A 205 -2.62 -13.99 -30.16
N ILE A 206 -2.49 -14.35 -28.89
CA ILE A 206 -2.92 -13.51 -27.77
C ILE A 206 -2.09 -12.22 -27.75
N GLN A 207 -0.77 -12.30 -27.88
CA GLN A 207 0.12 -11.14 -27.91
C GLN A 207 -0.23 -10.15 -29.02
N LYS A 208 -0.70 -10.62 -30.18
CA LYS A 208 -1.17 -9.77 -31.28
C LYS A 208 -2.46 -9.01 -30.96
N ARG A 209 -3.28 -9.52 -30.04
CA ARG A 209 -4.58 -8.94 -29.65
C ARG A 209 -4.50 -8.08 -28.39
N LEU A 210 -3.50 -8.31 -27.53
CA LEU A 210 -3.29 -7.46 -26.37
C LEU A 210 -2.70 -6.11 -26.75
N ARG A 211 -3.25 -5.05 -26.14
CA ARG A 211 -2.78 -3.67 -26.30
C ARG A 211 -1.33 -3.52 -25.84
N VAL A 212 -1.08 -3.98 -24.62
CA VAL A 212 0.27 -4.21 -24.10
C VAL A 212 0.77 -5.50 -24.71
N LYS A 213 2.00 -5.53 -25.22
CA LYS A 213 2.63 -6.73 -25.77
C LYS A 213 3.55 -7.36 -24.73
N PRO A 214 3.04 -8.14 -23.76
CA PRO A 214 3.91 -8.84 -22.83
C PRO A 214 4.78 -9.84 -23.59
N GLY A 215 5.99 -10.06 -23.09
CA GLY A 215 6.88 -11.08 -23.65
C GLY A 215 6.33 -12.49 -23.40
N VAL A 216 6.78 -13.47 -24.18
CA VAL A 216 6.35 -14.88 -24.06
C VAL A 216 6.49 -15.39 -22.62
N SER A 217 7.61 -15.10 -21.95
CA SER A 217 7.83 -15.49 -20.55
C SER A 217 6.82 -14.90 -19.56
N GLN A 218 6.25 -13.71 -19.85
CA GLN A 218 5.21 -13.13 -19.00
C GLN A 218 3.88 -13.86 -19.18
N PHE A 219 3.56 -14.32 -20.39
CA PHE A 219 2.40 -15.16 -20.65
C PHE A 219 2.52 -16.52 -19.97
N GLU A 220 3.67 -17.17 -20.09
CA GLU A 220 3.93 -18.46 -19.43
C GLU A 220 3.72 -18.34 -17.92
N LYS A 221 4.31 -17.31 -17.29
CA LYS A 221 4.10 -17.03 -15.86
C LYS A 221 2.63 -16.75 -15.52
N ALA A 222 1.90 -16.06 -16.40
CA ALA A 222 0.49 -15.78 -16.19
C ALA A 222 -0.34 -17.07 -16.20
N ILE A 223 -0.09 -17.97 -17.15
CA ILE A 223 -0.73 -19.29 -17.26
C ILE A 223 -0.37 -20.17 -16.05
N GLU A 224 0.91 -20.24 -15.68
CA GLU A 224 1.39 -20.97 -14.51
C GLU A 224 0.68 -20.50 -13.23
N SER A 225 0.54 -19.17 -13.05
CA SER A 225 -0.18 -18.60 -11.92
C SER A 225 -1.66 -19.00 -11.90
N LEU A 226 -2.32 -19.06 -13.06
CA LEU A 226 -3.70 -19.52 -13.15
C LEU A 226 -3.85 -21.02 -12.88
N ILE A 227 -2.90 -21.84 -13.30
CA ILE A 227 -2.88 -23.29 -13.01
C ILE A 227 -2.62 -23.51 -11.52
N PHE A 228 -1.65 -22.80 -10.95
CA PHE A 228 -1.34 -22.85 -9.51
C PHE A 228 -2.54 -22.42 -8.66
N GLY A 229 -3.22 -21.34 -9.06
CA GLY A 229 -4.47 -20.89 -8.44
C GLY A 229 -5.68 -21.80 -8.71
N GLY A 230 -5.52 -22.86 -9.49
CA GLY A 230 -6.58 -23.83 -9.81
C GLY A 230 -7.69 -23.27 -10.70
N LEU A 231 -7.44 -22.17 -11.41
CA LEU A 231 -8.37 -21.56 -12.36
C LEU A 231 -8.29 -22.22 -13.73
N LEU A 232 -7.08 -22.63 -14.12
CA LEU A 232 -6.83 -23.40 -15.33
C LEU A 232 -6.29 -24.79 -15.01
N GLU A 233 -6.49 -25.70 -15.95
CA GLU A 233 -5.81 -26.99 -16.00
C GLU A 233 -5.28 -27.24 -17.41
N LYS A 234 -4.18 -27.97 -17.48
CA LYS A 234 -3.60 -28.43 -18.74
C LYS A 234 -3.97 -29.90 -18.91
N GLU A 235 -4.70 -30.20 -19.97
CA GLU A 235 -5.03 -31.57 -20.34
C GLU A 235 -3.78 -32.31 -20.84
N GLU A 236 -3.83 -33.64 -20.89
CA GLU A 236 -2.73 -34.48 -21.42
C GLU A 236 -2.37 -34.14 -22.87
N SER A 237 -3.35 -33.67 -23.65
CA SER A 237 -3.20 -33.18 -25.02
C SER A 237 -2.40 -31.87 -25.12
N GLY A 238 -2.13 -31.21 -24.00
CA GLY A 238 -1.49 -29.89 -23.94
C GLY A 238 -2.46 -28.70 -24.03
N VAL A 239 -3.76 -28.96 -24.24
CA VAL A 239 -4.81 -27.93 -24.30
C VAL A 239 -5.10 -27.37 -22.91
N LEU A 240 -5.27 -26.05 -22.83
CA LEU A 240 -5.66 -25.36 -21.59
C LEU A 240 -7.18 -25.31 -21.47
N LYS A 241 -7.70 -25.67 -20.29
CA LYS A 241 -9.12 -25.63 -19.97
C LYS A 241 -9.37 -24.89 -18.67
N ARG A 242 -10.51 -24.22 -18.56
CA ARG A 242 -10.96 -23.62 -17.30
C ARG A 242 -11.49 -24.70 -16.36
N ARG A 243 -11.21 -24.52 -15.07
CA ARG A 243 -11.88 -25.28 -14.02
C ARG A 243 -13.22 -24.65 -13.68
N THR A 244 -14.29 -25.42 -13.81
CA THR A 244 -15.68 -24.98 -13.63
C THR A 244 -16.11 -24.83 -12.17
N ASN A 245 -15.36 -25.39 -11.20
CA ASN A 245 -15.86 -25.62 -9.83
C ASN A 245 -15.00 -25.06 -8.69
N LYS A 246 -14.37 -23.88 -8.84
CA LYS A 246 -13.78 -23.21 -7.67
C LYS A 246 -14.10 -21.72 -7.59
N HIS A 247 -14.50 -21.30 -6.40
CA HIS A 247 -14.50 -19.92 -6.01
C HIS A 247 -13.06 -19.39 -6.07
N LEU A 248 -12.89 -18.27 -6.77
CA LEU A 248 -11.76 -17.39 -6.56
C LEU A 248 -11.60 -17.16 -5.05
N GLU A 249 -10.39 -17.34 -4.53
CA GLU A 249 -10.09 -17.12 -3.13
C GLU A 249 -10.70 -15.79 -2.66
N ASP A 250 -11.25 -15.78 -1.45
CA ASP A 250 -11.83 -14.60 -0.84
C ASP A 250 -10.82 -13.43 -0.93
N PRO A 251 -11.14 -12.32 -1.64
CA PRO A 251 -10.25 -11.17 -1.75
C PRO A 251 -9.82 -10.62 -0.39
N ASN A 252 -10.58 -10.88 0.69
CA ASN A 252 -10.23 -10.48 2.05
C ASN A 252 -9.08 -11.29 2.66
N ARG A 253 -8.63 -12.38 2.02
CA ARG A 253 -7.44 -13.15 2.42
C ARG A 253 -6.17 -12.70 1.70
N LEU A 254 -6.28 -11.77 0.76
CA LEU A 254 -5.14 -11.33 -0.04
C LEU A 254 -4.31 -10.28 0.70
N PRO A 255 -2.96 -10.38 0.66
CA PRO A 255 -2.07 -9.38 1.23
C PRO A 255 -2.34 -7.98 0.64
N PRO A 256 -2.58 -6.94 1.47
CA PRO A 256 -2.94 -5.61 1.01
C PRO A 256 -1.94 -5.00 0.01
N GLU A 257 -0.66 -5.31 0.15
CA GLU A 257 0.42 -4.83 -0.70
C GLU A 257 0.29 -5.38 -2.12
N VAL A 258 -0.03 -6.68 -2.24
CA VAL A 258 -0.22 -7.36 -3.53
C VAL A 258 -1.48 -6.83 -4.21
N VAL A 259 -2.55 -6.61 -3.43
CA VAL A 259 -3.80 -6.00 -3.92
C VAL A 259 -3.55 -4.58 -4.44
N LYS A 260 -2.81 -3.75 -3.69
CA LYS A 260 -2.45 -2.38 -4.11
C LYS A 260 -1.62 -2.37 -5.38
N LYS A 261 -0.65 -3.30 -5.51
CA LYS A 261 0.12 -3.46 -6.74
C LYS A 261 -0.78 -3.78 -7.93
N LEU A 262 -1.64 -4.78 -7.80
CA LEU A 262 -2.58 -5.15 -8.86
C LEU A 262 -3.52 -3.98 -9.23
N GLN A 263 -4.10 -3.31 -8.24
CA GLN A 263 -4.95 -2.13 -8.46
C GLN A 263 -4.19 -1.03 -9.19
N THR A 264 -2.93 -0.78 -8.82
CA THR A 264 -2.07 0.20 -9.51
C THR A 264 -1.89 -0.17 -10.98
N GLU A 265 -1.53 -1.43 -11.27
CA GLU A 265 -1.39 -1.91 -12.66
C GLU A 265 -2.68 -1.74 -13.46
N LEU A 266 -3.84 -2.06 -12.88
CA LEU A 266 -5.14 -1.90 -13.53
C LEU A 266 -5.50 -0.42 -13.77
N ILE A 267 -5.16 0.48 -12.83
CA ILE A 267 -5.35 1.93 -12.99
C ILE A 267 -4.51 2.46 -14.15
N LEU A 268 -3.25 2.01 -14.25
CA LEU A 268 -2.35 2.41 -15.31
C LEU A 268 -2.86 1.98 -16.70
N LEU A 269 -3.42 0.77 -16.83
CA LEU A 269 -4.09 0.35 -18.06
C LEU A 269 -5.28 1.25 -18.42
N GLY A 270 -6.04 1.72 -17.41
CA GLY A 270 -7.11 2.69 -17.61
C GLY A 270 -6.58 4.06 -18.07
N LEU A 271 -5.48 4.52 -17.48
CA LEU A 271 -4.83 5.76 -17.90
C LEU A 271 -4.32 5.68 -19.35
N GLU A 272 -3.70 4.57 -19.75
CA GLU A 272 -3.28 4.33 -21.13
C GLU A 272 -4.48 4.35 -22.09
N SER A 273 -5.56 3.65 -21.75
CA SER A 273 -6.81 3.62 -22.52
C SER A 273 -7.43 5.00 -22.71
N LEU A 274 -7.30 5.89 -21.72
CA LEU A 274 -7.77 7.27 -21.82
C LEU A 274 -7.13 8.02 -22.99
N PHE A 275 -5.86 7.77 -23.30
CA PHE A 275 -5.13 8.46 -24.37
C PHE A 275 -5.15 7.71 -25.71
N GLU A 276 -5.14 6.38 -25.69
CA GLU A 276 -4.91 5.59 -26.90
C GLU A 276 -6.19 5.10 -27.59
N ASP A 277 -7.26 4.84 -26.84
CA ASP A 277 -8.49 4.28 -27.43
C ASP A 277 -9.44 5.36 -27.96
N PRO A 278 -10.18 5.08 -29.04
CA PRO A 278 -11.22 5.98 -29.52
C PRO A 278 -12.44 5.99 -28.57
N ASN A 279 -13.16 7.11 -28.55
CA ASN A 279 -14.24 7.37 -27.58
C ASN A 279 -15.45 6.43 -27.69
N ASP A 280 -15.66 5.78 -28.83
CA ASP A 280 -16.73 4.80 -29.05
C ASP A 280 -16.41 3.42 -28.44
N LYS A 281 -15.16 3.18 -28.05
CA LYS A 281 -14.67 1.91 -27.48
C LYS A 281 -14.36 1.99 -25.98
N LYS A 282 -14.62 3.13 -25.34
CA LYS A 282 -14.37 3.37 -23.93
C LYS A 282 -15.47 4.21 -23.31
N ASP A 283 -15.62 4.10 -21.99
CA ASP A 283 -16.46 4.99 -21.20
C ASP A 283 -15.67 5.48 -19.98
N PHE A 284 -15.51 6.79 -19.87
CA PHE A 284 -14.79 7.46 -18.79
C PHE A 284 -15.71 8.52 -18.17
N GLY A 285 -16.63 8.06 -17.32
CA GLY A 285 -17.47 8.95 -16.51
C GLY A 285 -16.76 9.44 -15.25
N THR A 286 -16.95 10.71 -14.91
CA THR A 286 -16.42 11.31 -13.66
C THR A 286 -17.49 12.13 -12.95
N ALA A 287 -17.50 12.09 -11.62
CA ALA A 287 -18.30 12.97 -10.77
C ALA A 287 -17.51 13.36 -9.52
N THR A 288 -17.65 14.61 -9.07
CA THR A 288 -17.11 15.07 -7.79
C THR A 288 -18.28 15.29 -6.84
N LEU A 289 -18.27 14.58 -5.72
CA LEU A 289 -19.41 14.51 -4.78
C LEU A 289 -18.96 14.93 -3.38
N CYS A 290 -19.80 15.70 -2.70
CA CYS A 290 -19.70 15.94 -1.26
C CYS A 290 -20.64 14.94 -0.56
N LEU A 291 -20.08 14.00 0.21
CA LEU A 291 -20.82 12.89 0.81
C LEU A 291 -20.60 12.88 2.31
N THR A 292 -21.65 12.60 3.07
CA THR A 292 -21.54 12.12 4.45
C THR A 292 -20.91 10.72 4.49
N GLN A 293 -20.45 10.28 5.67
CA GLN A 293 -19.90 8.93 5.85
C GLN A 293 -20.90 7.84 5.45
N THR A 294 -22.17 7.99 5.82
CA THR A 294 -23.23 7.05 5.48
C THR A 294 -23.49 6.98 3.98
N GLU A 295 -23.53 8.13 3.29
CA GLU A 295 -23.69 8.17 1.82
C GLU A 295 -22.49 7.54 1.11
N PHE A 296 -21.27 7.79 1.59
CA PHE A 296 -20.07 7.13 1.07
C PHE A 296 -20.14 5.60 1.22
N GLU A 297 -20.56 5.10 2.37
CA GLU A 297 -20.69 3.65 2.61
C GLU A 297 -21.75 3.01 1.70
N ASN A 298 -22.88 3.68 1.52
CA ASN A 298 -23.94 3.27 0.60
C ASN A 298 -23.43 3.22 -0.85
N LEU A 299 -22.83 4.30 -1.34
CA LEU A 299 -22.26 4.35 -2.69
C LEU A 299 -21.17 3.28 -2.90
N ARG A 300 -20.31 3.07 -1.89
CA ARG A 300 -19.30 1.99 -1.91
C ARG A 300 -19.94 0.60 -2.00
N ALA A 301 -21.06 0.36 -1.32
CA ALA A 301 -21.81 -0.88 -1.42
C ALA A 301 -22.45 -1.05 -2.81
N ASP A 302 -22.98 0.02 -3.38
CA ASP A 302 -23.62 0.02 -4.70
C ASP A 302 -22.61 -0.30 -5.80
N LEU A 303 -21.42 0.33 -5.76
CA LEU A 303 -20.33 0.03 -6.68
C LEU A 303 -19.88 -1.43 -6.59
N ARG A 304 -19.87 -2.03 -5.38
CA ARG A 304 -19.59 -3.47 -5.22
C ARG A 304 -20.67 -4.33 -5.86
N ARG A 305 -21.95 -4.00 -5.66
CA ARG A 305 -23.07 -4.75 -6.27
C ARG A 305 -23.04 -4.65 -7.78
N LEU A 306 -22.74 -3.47 -8.34
CA LEU A 306 -22.59 -3.27 -9.78
C LEU A 306 -21.53 -4.20 -10.38
N ARG A 307 -20.32 -4.24 -9.80
CA ARG A 307 -19.25 -5.12 -10.27
C ARG A 307 -19.63 -6.60 -10.19
N LYS A 308 -20.21 -7.03 -9.05
CA LYS A 308 -20.65 -8.42 -8.86
C LYS A 308 -21.73 -8.82 -9.86
N LYS A 309 -22.73 -7.95 -10.08
CA LYS A 309 -23.82 -8.16 -11.04
C LYS A 309 -23.27 -8.42 -12.45
N TRP A 310 -22.42 -7.54 -12.96
CA TRP A 310 -21.88 -7.70 -14.31
C TRP A 310 -20.96 -8.91 -14.45
N LEU A 311 -20.10 -9.16 -13.46
CA LEU A 311 -19.25 -10.35 -13.47
C LEU A 311 -20.07 -11.65 -13.54
N MET A 312 -21.13 -11.76 -12.74
CA MET A 312 -22.04 -12.91 -12.75
C MET A 312 -22.79 -13.04 -14.07
N ASN A 313 -23.39 -11.95 -14.56
CA ASN A 313 -24.16 -11.96 -15.80
C ASN A 313 -23.30 -12.37 -17.00
N ILE A 314 -22.07 -11.83 -17.11
CA ILE A 314 -21.15 -12.20 -18.17
C ILE A 314 -20.74 -13.67 -18.03
N GLY A 315 -20.45 -14.15 -16.82
CA GLY A 315 -20.14 -15.56 -16.57
C GLY A 315 -21.21 -16.50 -17.12
N VAL A 316 -22.50 -16.23 -16.80
CA VAL A 316 -23.63 -17.02 -17.32
C VAL A 316 -23.73 -16.94 -18.85
N ASN A 317 -23.58 -15.75 -19.43
CA ASN A 317 -23.63 -15.60 -20.89
C ASN A 317 -22.51 -16.37 -21.62
N ARG A 318 -21.36 -16.58 -20.96
CA ARG A 318 -20.22 -17.32 -21.51
C ARG A 318 -20.38 -18.84 -21.49
N GLU A 319 -21.37 -19.37 -20.78
CA GLU A 319 -21.77 -20.78 -20.87
C GLU A 319 -22.49 -21.10 -22.17
N THR A 320 -23.16 -20.13 -22.78
CA THR A 320 -23.98 -20.32 -24.00
C THR A 320 -23.39 -19.68 -25.25
N SER A 321 -22.59 -18.62 -25.10
CA SER A 321 -22.05 -17.85 -26.22
C SER A 321 -20.62 -17.39 -25.95
N LYS A 322 -19.80 -17.26 -26.99
CA LYS A 322 -18.46 -16.70 -26.85
C LYS A 322 -18.48 -15.17 -26.88
N GLY A 323 -17.41 -14.55 -26.37
CA GLY A 323 -17.19 -13.12 -26.40
C GLY A 323 -16.28 -12.65 -27.52
N GLU A 324 -16.27 -11.35 -27.74
CA GLU A 324 -15.50 -10.72 -28.82
C GLU A 324 -14.25 -10.01 -28.28
N VAL A 325 -14.39 -9.30 -27.16
CA VAL A 325 -13.35 -8.45 -26.57
C VAL A 325 -13.37 -8.58 -25.04
N VAL A 326 -12.19 -8.61 -24.43
CA VAL A 326 -12.02 -8.53 -22.98
C VAL A 326 -11.94 -7.06 -22.57
N TYR A 327 -12.86 -6.63 -21.70
CA TYR A 327 -12.90 -5.28 -21.15
C TYR A 327 -12.43 -5.27 -19.69
N GLN A 328 -11.64 -4.26 -19.33
CA GLN A 328 -11.29 -3.98 -17.94
C GLN A 328 -12.23 -2.92 -17.37
N LEU A 329 -12.99 -3.27 -16.32
CA LEU A 329 -13.85 -2.33 -15.60
C LEU A 329 -13.17 -1.87 -14.31
N ASN A 330 -12.83 -0.59 -14.23
CA ASN A 330 -12.32 0.05 -13.03
C ASN A 330 -13.37 1.00 -12.45
N THR A 331 -13.67 0.88 -11.16
CA THR A 331 -14.54 1.81 -10.44
C THR A 331 -13.83 2.31 -9.19
N GLN A 332 -13.71 3.61 -9.01
CA GLN A 332 -12.94 4.21 -7.92
C GLN A 332 -13.76 5.31 -7.25
N ILE A 333 -13.65 5.39 -5.93
CA ILE A 333 -14.16 6.48 -5.11
C ILE A 333 -13.15 6.71 -3.99
N PHE A 334 -12.71 7.95 -3.81
CA PHE A 334 -11.69 8.31 -2.82
C PHE A 334 -11.91 9.75 -2.36
N PRO A 335 -11.53 10.09 -1.11
CA PRO A 335 -11.64 11.45 -0.62
C PRO A 335 -10.61 12.37 -1.29
N LEU A 336 -11.03 13.58 -1.66
CA LEU A 336 -10.15 14.66 -2.14
C LEU A 336 -9.75 15.63 -1.01
N THR A 337 -10.49 15.63 0.09
CA THR A 337 -10.26 16.45 1.28
C THR A 337 -10.08 15.56 2.51
N ARG A 338 -9.31 16.02 3.49
CA ARG A 338 -9.08 15.33 4.77
C ARG A 338 -9.72 16.09 5.92
#